data_AF-A0A8J8GBN8-F1
#
_entry.id   AF-A0A8J8GBN8-F1
#
_cell.length_a   1.000
_cell.length_b   1.000
_cell.length_c   1.000
_cell.angle_alpha   90.00
_cell.angle_beta   90.00
_cell.angle_gamma   90.00
#
_symmetry.space_group_name_H-M   'P 1'
#
loop_
_entity.id
_entity.type
_entity.pdbx_description
1 polymer ?
#
loop_
_entity_poly.entity_id
_entity_poly.type
_entity_poly.pdbx_seq_one_letter_code
_entity_poly.pdbx_strand_id
1 'polypeptide(L)'
;TSRKGGREVDRSEFADAVSENNERYKANAQLYRKRQEINEHIFGTIKRQWGYNHTNLTGLEKVNGEHSLIMLVYNIKRAMNILGVPELIAKLKNWKSPYKAKSCFVLETTYFELVFGYVKNTLSIAA
;
A
#
# COMPACT_ATOMS: atom_id res chain seq x y z
N THR A 1 -11.48 -14.79 48.68
CA THR A 1 -10.54 -14.05 47.80
C THR A 1 -10.54 -12.59 48.23
N SER A 2 -9.68 -12.26 49.19
CA SER A 2 -9.67 -11.00 49.96
C SER A 2 -8.41 -10.20 49.63
N ARG A 3 -8.48 -9.29 48.65
CA ARG A 3 -7.47 -8.24 48.47
C ARG A 3 -8.17 -6.90 48.73
N LYS A 4 -7.63 -6.10 49.66
CA LYS A 4 -8.18 -4.80 50.12
C LYS A 4 -8.18 -3.70 49.05
N GLY A 5 -7.43 -3.85 47.96
CA GLY A 5 -7.48 -2.98 46.80
C GLY A 5 -8.30 -3.63 45.70
N GLY A 6 -9.38 -2.98 45.26
CA GLY A 6 -10.15 -3.41 44.10
C GLY A 6 -9.29 -3.45 42.83
N ARG A 7 -9.83 -4.04 41.74
CA ARG A 7 -9.15 -3.97 40.44
C ARG A 7 -9.21 -2.53 39.93
N GLU A 8 -8.05 -1.90 39.79
CA GLU A 8 -7.94 -0.65 39.05
C GLU A 8 -8.15 -0.96 37.56
N VAL A 9 -9.22 -0.41 36.99
CA VAL A 9 -9.57 -0.59 35.58
C VAL A 9 -9.31 0.73 34.88
N ASP A 10 -8.18 0.80 34.19
CA ASP A 10 -7.91 1.91 33.28
C ASP A 10 -8.65 1.66 31.96
N ARG A 11 -9.43 2.64 31.51
CA ARG A 11 -10.21 2.58 30.27
C ARG A 11 -9.70 3.67 29.34
N SER A 12 -9.05 3.24 28.25
CA SER A 12 -8.60 4.14 27.19
C SER A 12 -9.77 4.91 26.56
N GLU A 13 -9.49 6.11 26.08
CA GLU A 13 -10.41 6.94 25.27
C GLU A 13 -10.97 6.21 24.04
N PHE A 14 -10.30 5.18 23.54
CA PHE A 14 -10.74 4.38 22.38
C PHE A 14 -11.50 3.09 22.75
N ALA A 15 -11.81 2.88 24.03
CA ALA A 15 -12.42 1.63 24.50
C ALA A 15 -13.76 1.31 23.81
N ASP A 16 -14.54 2.34 23.47
CA ASP A 16 -15.84 2.16 22.82
C ASP A 16 -15.66 1.67 21.37
N ALA A 17 -14.70 2.23 20.64
CA ALA A 17 -14.34 1.77 19.29
C ALA A 17 -13.81 0.33 19.30
N VAL A 18 -13.05 -0.06 20.33
CA VAL A 18 -12.59 -1.45 20.52
C VAL A 18 -13.76 -2.38 20.79
N SER A 19 -14.74 -1.96 21.61
CA SER A 19 -15.96 -2.75 21.87
C SER A 19 -16.76 -2.98 20.58
N GLU A 20 -16.99 -1.93 19.79
CA GLU A 20 -17.71 -2.02 18.52
C GLU A 20 -16.98 -2.93 17.51
N ASN A 21 -15.64 -2.83 17.43
CA ASN A 21 -14.85 -3.73 16.60
C ASN A 21 -14.94 -5.19 17.07
N ASN A 22 -14.95 -5.44 18.39
CA ASN A 22 -15.08 -6.78 18.93
C ASN A 22 -16.45 -7.41 18.62
N GLU A 23 -17.52 -6.62 18.67
CA GLU A 23 -18.86 -7.07 18.25
C GLU A 23 -18.88 -7.44 16.78
N ARG A 24 -18.33 -6.59 15.90
CA ARG A 24 -18.19 -6.87 14.46
C ARG A 24 -17.35 -8.12 14.18
N TYR A 25 -16.27 -8.32 14.93
CA TYR A 25 -15.41 -9.49 14.83
C TYR A 25 -16.16 -10.78 15.18
N LYS A 26 -16.91 -10.78 16.29
CA LYS A 26 -17.73 -11.94 16.71
C LYS A 26 -18.83 -12.24 15.71
N ALA A 27 -19.52 -11.22 15.21
CA ALA A 27 -20.58 -11.37 14.22
C ALA A 27 -20.06 -11.92 12.87
N ASN A 28 -18.79 -11.66 12.51
CA ASN A 28 -18.21 -12.00 11.20
C ASN A 28 -16.96 -12.89 11.31
N ALA A 29 -16.94 -13.84 12.24
CA ALA A 29 -15.73 -14.61 12.57
C ALA A 29 -15.06 -15.28 11.35
N GLN A 30 -15.85 -15.90 10.46
CA GLN A 30 -15.31 -16.56 9.26
C GLN A 30 -14.63 -15.57 8.29
N LEU A 31 -15.18 -14.37 8.13
CA LEU A 31 -14.61 -13.33 7.28
C LEU A 31 -13.25 -12.87 7.82
N TYR A 32 -13.15 -12.64 9.13
CA TYR A 32 -11.89 -12.25 9.75
C TYR A 32 -10.84 -13.36 9.69
N ARG A 33 -11.26 -14.62 9.83
CA ARG A 33 -10.35 -15.77 9.66
C ARG A 33 -9.76 -15.83 8.25
N LYS A 34 -10.61 -15.69 7.23
CA LYS A 34 -10.15 -15.65 5.83
C LYS A 34 -9.21 -14.48 5.55
N ARG A 35 -9.48 -13.30 6.12
CA ARG A 35 -8.59 -12.13 6.01
C ARG A 35 -7.23 -12.40 6.65
N GLN A 36 -7.22 -13.03 7.82
CA GLN A 36 -5.99 -13.41 8.52
C GLN A 36 -5.14 -14.34 7.65
N GLU A 37 -5.74 -15.40 7.11
CA GLU A 37 -5.05 -16.37 6.23
C GLU A 37 -4.42 -15.69 4.99
N ILE A 38 -5.13 -14.75 4.37
CA ILE A 38 -4.62 -14.00 3.21
C ILE A 38 -3.50 -13.04 3.62
N ASN A 39 -3.70 -12.27 4.69
CA ASN A 39 -2.79 -11.20 5.10
C ASN A 39 -1.49 -11.73 5.71
N GLU A 40 -1.55 -12.79 6.52
CA GLU A 40 -0.38 -13.36 7.18
C GLU A 40 0.68 -13.80 6.16
N HIS A 41 0.26 -14.41 5.05
CA HIS A 41 1.16 -14.78 3.98
C HIS A 41 1.85 -13.55 3.35
N ILE A 42 1.09 -12.50 3.06
CA ILE A 42 1.61 -11.26 2.44
C ILE A 42 2.66 -10.62 3.34
N PHE A 43 2.34 -10.43 4.62
CA PHE A 43 3.27 -9.86 5.59
C PHE A 43 4.46 -10.79 5.87
N GLY A 44 4.25 -12.11 5.85
CA GLY A 44 5.31 -13.10 5.95
C GLY A 44 6.34 -12.93 4.85
N THR A 45 5.89 -12.78 3.60
CA THR A 45 6.80 -12.52 2.47
C THR A 45 7.54 -11.21 2.60
N ILE A 46 6.83 -10.11 2.84
CA ILE A 46 7.43 -8.79 2.91
C ILE A 46 8.46 -8.71 4.04
N LYS A 47 8.11 -9.19 5.24
CA LYS A 47 8.98 -9.07 6.41
C LYS A 47 10.11 -10.11 6.41
N ARG A 48 9.78 -11.39 6.22
CA ARG A 48 10.76 -12.49 6.37
C ARG A 48 11.58 -12.75 5.12
N GLN A 49 10.95 -12.73 3.94
CA GLN A 49 11.65 -13.07 2.69
C GLN A 49 12.32 -11.84 2.07
N TRP A 50 11.72 -10.66 2.18
CA TRP A 50 12.32 -9.42 1.64
C TRP A 50 13.10 -8.62 2.68
N GLY A 51 13.04 -8.99 3.97
CA GLY A 51 13.77 -8.32 5.03
C GLY A 51 13.21 -6.94 5.42
N TYR A 52 11.97 -6.62 5.06
CA TYR A 52 11.33 -5.34 5.37
C TYR A 52 10.85 -5.28 6.83
N ASN A 53 11.81 -5.10 7.75
CA ASN A 53 11.58 -5.10 9.19
C ASN A 53 11.45 -3.69 9.80
N HIS A 54 11.94 -2.67 9.10
CA HIS A 54 11.89 -1.28 9.52
C HIS A 54 11.59 -0.39 8.32
N THR A 55 11.08 0.81 8.60
CA THR A 55 10.95 1.87 7.61
C THR A 55 12.17 2.76 7.67
N ASN A 56 12.60 3.29 6.54
CA ASN A 56 13.73 4.20 6.48
C ASN A 56 13.31 5.64 6.79
N LEU A 57 12.06 5.98 6.47
CA LEU A 57 11.52 7.31 6.67
C LEU A 57 10.87 7.48 8.04
N THR A 58 10.87 8.72 8.53
CA THR A 58 10.22 9.13 9.78
C THR A 58 9.04 10.04 9.49
N GLY A 59 7.93 9.81 10.19
CA GLY A 59 6.67 10.56 10.04
C GLY A 59 5.61 9.77 9.26
N LEU A 60 4.36 9.85 9.73
CA LEU A 60 3.26 9.00 9.27
C LEU A 60 3.03 9.07 7.76
N GLU A 61 3.03 10.26 7.17
CA GLU A 61 2.82 10.46 5.74
C GLU A 61 3.90 9.78 4.89
N LYS A 62 5.17 9.97 5.26
CA LYS A 62 6.32 9.41 4.53
C LYS A 62 6.36 7.88 4.66
N VAL A 63 6.13 7.37 5.87
CA VAL A 63 6.05 5.93 6.15
C VAL A 63 4.90 5.28 5.37
N ASN A 64 3.74 5.95 5.28
CA ASN A 64 2.63 5.46 4.47
C ASN A 64 3.00 5.36 2.98
N GLY A 65 3.76 6.32 2.45
CA GLY A 65 4.30 6.25 1.09
C GLY A 65 5.24 5.07 0.89
N GLU A 66 6.18 4.86 1.81
CA GLU A 66 7.12 3.72 1.78
C GLU A 66 6.38 2.37 1.81
N HIS A 67 5.42 2.23 2.73
CA HIS A 67 4.61 1.02 2.85
C HIS A 67 3.76 0.76 1.60
N SER A 68 3.17 1.82 1.04
CA SER A 68 2.36 1.74 -0.19
C SER A 68 3.21 1.25 -1.37
N LEU A 69 4.46 1.72 -1.48
CA LEU A 69 5.37 1.28 -2.52
C LEU A 69 5.72 -0.21 -2.39
N ILE A 70 6.03 -0.67 -1.17
CA ILE A 70 6.30 -2.10 -0.92
C ILE A 70 5.10 -2.98 -1.29
N MET A 71 3.89 -2.56 -0.90
CA MET A 71 2.65 -3.28 -1.23
C MET A 71 2.38 -3.30 -2.74
N LEU A 72 2.66 -2.20 -3.44
CA LEU A 72 2.57 -2.14 -4.90
C LEU A 72 3.51 -3.15 -5.57
N VAL A 73 4.79 -3.18 -5.14
CA VAL A 73 5.78 -4.11 -5.67
C VAL A 73 5.37 -5.57 -5.40
N TYR A 74 4.86 -5.87 -4.19
CA TYR A 74 4.33 -7.20 -3.87
C TYR A 74 3.18 -7.60 -4.82
N ASN A 75 2.23 -6.70 -5.05
CA ASN A 75 1.09 -6.96 -5.92
C ASN A 75 1.53 -7.20 -7.38
N ILE A 76 2.47 -6.40 -7.90
CA ILE A 76 3.00 -6.58 -9.26
C ILE A 76 3.73 -7.92 -9.38
N LYS A 77 4.62 -8.25 -8.44
CA LYS A 77 5.34 -9.54 -8.43
C LYS A 77 4.39 -10.72 -8.34
N ARG A 78 3.37 -10.62 -7.48
CA ARG A 78 2.34 -11.66 -7.34
C ARG A 78 1.51 -11.81 -8.61
N ALA A 79 1.12 -10.72 -9.26
CA ALA A 79 0.37 -10.75 -10.51
C ALA A 79 1.19 -11.41 -11.63
N MET A 80 2.47 -11.07 -11.76
CA MET A 80 3.38 -11.72 -12.71
C MET A 80 3.51 -13.22 -12.45
N ASN A 81 3.56 -13.65 -11.18
CA ASN A 81 3.67 -15.07 -10.83
C ASN A 81 2.38 -15.86 -11.10
N ILE A 82 1.21 -15.23 -10.96
CA ILE A 82 -0.09 -15.90 -11.16
C ILE A 82 -0.49 -15.96 -12.64
N LEU A 83 -0.34 -14.84 -13.36
CA LEU A 83 -0.81 -14.68 -14.74
C LEU A 83 0.31 -14.86 -15.78
N GLY A 84 1.57 -14.68 -15.38
CA GLY A 84 2.68 -14.52 -16.31
C GLY A 84 2.79 -13.09 -16.85
N VAL A 85 4.02 -12.71 -17.23
CA VAL A 85 4.33 -11.39 -17.79
C VAL A 85 3.56 -11.06 -19.08
N PRO A 86 3.46 -11.95 -20.10
CA PRO A 86 2.80 -11.59 -21.35
C PRO A 86 1.29 -11.38 -21.19
N GLU A 87 0.61 -12.21 -20.38
CA GLU A 87 -0.82 -12.06 -20.12
C GLU A 87 -1.11 -10.78 -19.33
N LEU A 88 -0.26 -10.46 -18.34
CA LEU A 88 -0.39 -9.23 -17.56
C LEU A 88 -0.30 -7.99 -18.46
N ILE A 89 0.67 -7.93 -19.37
CA ILE A 89 0.81 -6.82 -20.32
C ILE A 89 -0.40 -6.74 -21.25
N ALA A 90 -0.91 -7.87 -21.75
CA ALA A 90 -2.09 -7.89 -22.60
C ALA A 90 -3.34 -7.35 -21.86
N LYS A 91 -3.55 -7.75 -20.60
CA LYS A 91 -4.65 -7.23 -19.78
C LYS A 91 -4.50 -5.73 -19.52
N LEU A 92 -3.30 -5.26 -19.21
CA LEU A 92 -3.05 -3.83 -18.97
C LEU A 92 -3.30 -2.98 -20.23
N LYS A 93 -2.90 -3.46 -21.42
CA LYS A 93 -3.19 -2.77 -22.69
C LYS A 93 -4.68 -2.69 -23.00
N ASN A 94 -5.44 -3.71 -22.62
CA ASN A 94 -6.89 -3.77 -22.83
C ASN A 94 -7.69 -3.16 -21.67
N TRP A 95 -7.02 -2.65 -20.63
CA TRP A 95 -7.71 -2.15 -19.44
C TRP A 95 -8.34 -0.78 -19.70
N LYS A 96 -9.67 -0.74 -19.67
CA LYS A 96 -10.43 0.51 -19.71
C LYS A 96 -10.52 1.09 -18.30
N SER A 97 -9.68 2.08 -18.01
CA SER A 97 -9.67 2.72 -16.69
C SER A 97 -11.03 3.35 -16.37
N PRO A 98 -11.64 3.03 -15.21
CA PRO A 98 -12.84 3.72 -14.74
C PRO A 98 -12.54 5.12 -14.21
N TYR A 99 -11.26 5.42 -13.96
CA TYR A 99 -10.81 6.74 -13.56
C TYR A 99 -10.69 7.61 -14.80
N LYS A 100 -11.38 8.77 -14.79
CA LYS A 100 -11.20 9.81 -15.81
C LYS A 100 -9.71 10.13 -15.88
N ALA A 101 -9.10 9.94 -17.06
CA ALA A 101 -7.76 10.42 -17.31
C ALA A 101 -7.78 11.92 -17.00
N LYS A 102 -7.10 12.34 -15.92
CA LYS A 102 -7.00 13.77 -15.63
C LYS A 102 -6.25 14.39 -16.80
N SER A 103 -6.83 15.44 -17.40
CA SER A 103 -6.15 16.30 -18.38
C SER A 103 -4.76 16.76 -17.91
N CYS A 104 -4.53 16.80 -16.60
CA CYS A 104 -3.24 17.08 -15.98
C CYS A 104 -2.10 16.14 -16.40
N PHE A 105 -2.39 14.87 -16.75
CA PHE A 105 -1.35 13.95 -17.23
C PHE A 105 -0.82 14.36 -18.61
N VAL A 106 -1.67 14.98 -19.45
CA VAL A 106 -1.25 15.57 -20.73
C VAL A 106 -0.40 16.82 -20.49
N LEU A 107 -0.77 17.66 -19.53
CA LEU A 107 0.02 18.84 -19.18
C LEU A 107 1.40 18.46 -18.60
N GLU A 108 1.47 17.50 -17.68
CA GLU A 108 2.75 17.04 -17.11
C GLU A 108 3.65 16.39 -18.17
N THR A 109 3.10 15.55 -19.05
CA THR A 109 3.89 14.90 -20.12
C THR A 109 4.39 15.92 -21.15
N THR A 110 3.56 16.88 -21.56
CA THR A 110 4.02 17.96 -22.46
C THR A 110 5.11 18.82 -21.83
N TYR A 111 5.03 19.11 -20.53
CA TYR A 111 6.04 19.89 -19.82
C TYR A 111 7.37 19.13 -19.72
N PHE A 112 7.33 17.83 -19.43
CA PHE A 112 8.51 16.98 -19.40
C PHE A 112 9.21 16.90 -20.76
N GLU A 113 8.47 16.71 -21.85
CA GLU A 113 9.03 16.71 -23.22
C GLU A 113 9.63 18.07 -23.60
N LEU A 114 9.00 19.18 -23.20
CA LEU A 114 9.50 20.54 -23.43
C LEU A 114 10.82 20.79 -22.69
N VAL A 115 10.89 20.40 -21.42
CA VAL A 115 12.11 20.54 -20.59
C VAL A 115 13.22 19.66 -21.13
N PHE A 116 12.93 18.42 -21.51
CA PHE A 116 13.93 17.50 -22.07
C PHE A 116 14.43 17.97 -23.45
N GLY A 117 13.54 18.53 -24.28
CA GLY A 117 13.88 19.16 -25.55
C GLY A 117 14.77 20.40 -25.37
N TYR A 118 14.46 21.26 -24.39
CA TYR A 118 15.28 22.43 -24.07
C TYR A 118 16.68 22.04 -23.60
N VAL A 119 16.80 21.06 -22.69
CA VAL A 119 18.09 20.55 -22.19
C VAL A 119 18.93 19.94 -23.31
N LYS A 120 18.31 19.18 -24.24
CA LYS A 120 19.03 18.64 -25.40
C LYS A 120 19.53 19.74 -26.35
N ASN A 121 18.73 20.76 -26.59
CA ASN A 121 19.08 21.85 -27.49
C ASN A 121 20.23 22.72 -26.93
N THR A 122 20.19 23.05 -25.64
CA THR A 122 21.28 23.81 -25.00
C THR A 122 22.60 23.06 -24.99
N LEU A 123 22.58 21.73 -24.77
CA LEU A 123 23.76 20.89 -24.87
C LEU A 123 24.30 20.76 -26.31
N SER A 124 23.43 20.84 -27.32
CA SER A 124 23.83 20.80 -28.74
C SER A 124 24.42 22.12 -29.25
N ILE A 125 24.08 23.26 -28.62
CA ILE A 125 24.60 24.60 -28.98
C ILE A 125 25.92 24.90 -28.25
N ALA A 126 26.17 24.22 -27.12
CA ALA A 126 27.37 24.38 -26.31
C ALA A 126 28.56 23.47 -26.71
N ALA A 127 28.38 22.61 -27.71
CA ALA A 127 29.40 21.72 -28.30
C ALA A 127 29.85 22.26 -29.66
#